data_AF-A0A484KV54-F1
#
_entry.id   AF-A0A484KV54-F1
#
_cell.length_a   1.000
_cell.length_b   1.000
_cell.length_c   1.000
_cell.angle_alpha   90.00
_cell.angle_beta   90.00
_cell.angle_gamma   90.00
#
_symmetry.space_group_name_H-M   'P 1'
#
loop_
_entity.id
_entity.type
_entity.pdbx_description
1 polymer ?
#
loop_
_entity_poly.entity_id
_entity_poly.type
_entity_poly.pdbx_seq_one_letter_code
_entity_poly.pdbx_strand_id
1 'polypeptide(L)'
;MVAERAILQCLKKNQANYLQALKGIPRTLRMMYVHSYQSYLWNHAVSFRVQKHGFDQVVVGDLVLCKENCTGNETSYFECENGSENATNDNTNTDEVSETDIPEETNILVKVVNEEDIKSGTYSVDDVVLPLPGSRVIYPSNEIAKVYHDLAEKDGIKLAECTHNVKEFSITSMTGGYRRVFQKPKEFEWELLSYTDGTQPLVETDWDIIAKSMQNSQVKGSESVKGKDEVAIGIIADPKNVEAENKHDQEPGAEPDYKDIIISREVSQSEEDLDSSTSQGSQMALKMSFTLPASCYATMAVRELLRSSTSVAYHKSLNES
;
A
#
# COMPACT_ATOMS: atom_id res chain seq x y z
N MET A 1 -9.02 -9.69 -13.31
CA MET A 1 -9.20 -11.13 -13.04
C MET A 1 -7.98 -11.93 -13.50
N VAL A 2 -6.93 -11.97 -12.67
CA VAL A 2 -5.68 -12.71 -12.98
C VAL A 2 -5.74 -14.11 -12.36
N ALA A 3 -6.15 -14.21 -11.09
CA ALA A 3 -6.25 -15.48 -10.36
C ALA A 3 -7.32 -16.41 -10.96
N GLU A 4 -8.50 -15.88 -11.26
CA GLU A 4 -9.63 -16.61 -11.83
C GLU A 4 -9.27 -17.18 -13.22
N ARG A 5 -8.60 -16.38 -14.05
CA ARG A 5 -8.09 -16.82 -15.35
C ARG A 5 -7.07 -17.94 -15.20
N ALA A 6 -6.13 -17.84 -14.26
CA ALA A 6 -5.12 -18.87 -14.01
C ALA A 6 -5.78 -20.20 -13.56
N ILE A 7 -6.69 -20.14 -12.58
CA ILE A 7 -7.46 -21.29 -12.10
C ILE A 7 -8.22 -21.96 -13.26
N LEU A 8 -9.00 -21.19 -14.02
CA LEU A 8 -9.81 -21.71 -15.13
C LEU A 8 -8.95 -22.30 -16.27
N GLN A 9 -7.79 -21.71 -16.57
CA GLN A 9 -6.86 -22.25 -17.56
C GLN A 9 -6.25 -23.59 -17.12
N CYS A 10 -5.95 -23.76 -15.83
CA CYS A 10 -5.50 -25.03 -15.27
C CYS A 10 -6.61 -26.08 -15.24
N LEU A 11 -7.82 -25.73 -14.77
CA LEU A 11 -8.96 -26.66 -14.73
C LEU A 11 -9.43 -27.08 -16.13
N LYS A 12 -9.29 -26.21 -17.14
CA LYS A 12 -9.53 -26.58 -18.55
C LYS A 12 -8.60 -27.69 -19.04
N LYS A 13 -7.35 -27.74 -18.55
CA LYS A 13 -6.38 -28.79 -18.89
C LYS A 13 -6.57 -30.07 -18.05
N ASN A 14 -6.97 -29.95 -16.79
CA ASN A 14 -7.23 -31.08 -15.90
C ASN A 14 -8.33 -30.72 -14.88
N GLN A 15 -9.54 -31.21 -15.10
CA GLN A 15 -10.76 -30.78 -14.41
C GLN A 15 -10.80 -31.13 -12.91
N ALA A 16 -9.97 -32.06 -12.43
CA ALA A 16 -9.98 -32.53 -11.04
C ALA A 16 -8.76 -32.08 -10.21
N ASN A 17 -7.77 -31.39 -10.80
CA ASN A 17 -6.54 -31.01 -10.10
C ASN A 17 -6.60 -29.59 -9.53
N TYR A 18 -7.39 -29.42 -8.46
CA TYR A 18 -7.57 -28.13 -7.78
C TYR A 18 -6.28 -27.57 -7.19
N LEU A 19 -5.39 -28.42 -6.66
CA LEU A 19 -4.11 -27.99 -6.10
C LEU A 19 -3.22 -27.34 -7.16
N GLN A 20 -3.12 -27.93 -8.36
CA GLN A 20 -2.36 -27.35 -9.46
C GLN A 20 -3.02 -26.08 -10.01
N ALA A 21 -4.35 -26.01 -10.00
CA ALA A 21 -5.09 -24.80 -10.38
C ALA A 21 -4.85 -23.63 -9.42
N LEU A 22 -4.80 -23.90 -8.11
CA LEU A 22 -4.37 -22.92 -7.12
C LEU A 22 -2.91 -22.53 -7.35
N LYS A 23 -1.97 -23.49 -7.48
CA LYS A 23 -0.55 -23.20 -7.75
C LYS A 23 -0.29 -22.40 -9.03
N GLY A 24 -1.22 -22.39 -10.00
CA GLY A 24 -1.14 -21.56 -11.20
C GLY A 24 -1.30 -20.04 -10.93
N ILE A 25 -1.79 -19.64 -9.76
CA ILE A 25 -1.86 -18.24 -9.34
C ILE A 25 -0.44 -17.76 -8.93
N PRO A 26 0.02 -16.56 -9.33
CA PRO A 26 1.31 -16.00 -8.90
C PRO A 26 1.49 -16.01 -7.37
N ARG A 27 2.70 -16.35 -6.88
CA ARG A 27 2.98 -16.56 -5.44
C ARG A 27 2.50 -15.38 -4.57
N THR A 28 2.76 -14.14 -4.97
CA THR A 28 2.34 -12.93 -4.24
C THR A 28 0.83 -12.87 -3.99
N LEU A 29 0.02 -13.17 -5.01
CA LEU A 29 -1.45 -13.23 -4.87
C LEU A 29 -1.91 -14.42 -4.03
N ARG A 30 -1.15 -15.52 -3.99
CA ARG A 30 -1.45 -16.66 -3.11
C ARG A 30 -1.16 -16.35 -1.65
N MET A 31 -0.04 -15.70 -1.36
CA MET A 31 0.33 -15.31 0.00
C MET A 31 -0.67 -14.29 0.58
N MET A 32 -1.27 -13.43 -0.25
CA MET A 32 -2.34 -12.51 0.17
C MET A 32 -3.48 -13.23 0.91
N TYR A 33 -3.88 -14.45 0.49
CA TYR A 33 -4.91 -15.21 1.21
C TYR A 33 -4.45 -15.63 2.62
N VAL A 34 -3.22 -16.12 2.76
CA VAL A 34 -2.65 -16.53 4.07
C VAL A 34 -2.45 -15.31 4.98
N HIS A 35 -1.92 -14.21 4.45
CA HIS A 35 -1.78 -12.93 5.16
C HIS A 35 -3.13 -12.31 5.58
N SER A 36 -4.17 -12.46 4.75
CA SER A 36 -5.52 -12.02 5.13
C SER A 36 -6.07 -12.81 6.32
N TYR A 37 -5.75 -14.10 6.42
CA TYR A 37 -6.12 -14.94 7.56
C TYR A 37 -5.29 -14.63 8.83
N GLN A 38 -3.98 -14.42 8.70
CA GLN A 38 -3.13 -13.89 9.78
C GLN A 38 -3.70 -12.56 10.33
N SER A 39 -4.09 -11.66 9.42
CA SER A 39 -4.70 -10.36 9.76
C SER A 39 -6.07 -10.51 10.41
N TYR A 40 -6.89 -11.47 9.98
CA TYR A 40 -8.18 -11.79 10.59
C TYR A 40 -8.02 -12.20 12.06
N LEU A 41 -7.13 -13.16 12.34
CA LEU A 41 -6.81 -13.61 13.70
C LEU A 41 -6.27 -12.47 14.56
N TRP A 42 -5.31 -11.70 14.03
CA TRP A 42 -4.72 -10.54 14.72
C TRP A 42 -5.77 -9.48 15.08
N ASN A 43 -6.65 -9.12 14.14
CA ASN A 43 -7.73 -8.15 14.38
C ASN A 43 -8.68 -8.60 15.50
N HIS A 44 -8.96 -9.90 15.62
CA HIS A 44 -9.80 -10.43 16.69
C HIS A 44 -9.07 -10.42 18.04
N ALA A 45 -7.81 -10.83 18.07
CA ALA A 45 -6.97 -10.79 19.27
C ALA A 45 -6.76 -9.36 19.80
N VAL A 46 -6.51 -8.39 18.91
CA VAL A 46 -6.46 -6.95 19.23
C VAL A 46 -7.78 -6.47 19.81
N SER A 47 -8.90 -6.78 19.15
CA SER A 47 -10.22 -6.35 19.61
C SER A 47 -10.53 -6.89 21.02
N PHE A 48 -10.20 -8.17 21.27
CA PHE A 48 -10.32 -8.77 22.60
C PHE A 48 -9.39 -8.13 23.64
N ARG A 49 -8.13 -7.84 23.28
CA ARG A 49 -7.16 -7.15 24.16
C ARG A 49 -7.66 -5.76 24.56
N VAL A 50 -8.17 -4.97 23.62
CA VAL A 50 -8.73 -3.64 23.90
C VAL A 50 -10.00 -3.76 24.77
N GLN A 51 -10.91 -4.68 24.44
CA GLN A 51 -12.14 -4.89 25.20
C GLN A 51 -11.88 -5.32 26.66
N LYS A 52 -10.89 -6.18 26.90
CA LYS A 52 -10.65 -6.78 28.21
C LYS A 52 -9.71 -5.97 29.11
N HIS A 53 -8.75 -5.26 28.53
CA HIS A 53 -7.65 -4.62 29.25
C HIS A 53 -7.48 -3.12 28.94
N GLY A 54 -8.36 -2.52 28.12
CA GLY A 54 -8.34 -1.11 27.79
C GLY A 54 -7.19 -0.69 26.85
N PHE A 55 -7.03 0.62 26.68
CA PHE A 55 -6.07 1.23 25.75
C PHE A 55 -5.00 2.11 26.43
N ASP A 56 -5.08 2.32 27.75
CA ASP A 56 -4.17 3.23 28.49
C ASP A 56 -2.96 2.54 29.13
N GLN A 57 -3.02 1.22 29.34
CA GLN A 57 -2.06 0.48 30.16
C GLN A 57 -1.55 -0.80 29.51
N VAL A 58 -0.27 -1.09 29.75
CA VAL A 58 0.38 -2.39 29.52
C VAL A 58 -0.01 -3.35 30.65
N VAL A 59 -0.24 -4.62 30.34
CA VAL A 59 -0.63 -5.65 31.32
C VAL A 59 0.41 -6.78 31.33
N VAL A 60 0.57 -7.44 32.48
CA VAL A 60 1.43 -8.63 32.62
C VAL A 60 1.06 -9.62 31.54
N GLY A 61 2.02 -10.21 30.83
CA GLY A 61 1.77 -11.18 29.76
C GLY A 61 1.48 -10.57 28.38
N ASP A 62 1.40 -9.24 28.23
CA ASP A 62 1.45 -8.58 26.92
C ASP A 62 2.86 -8.77 26.29
N LEU A 63 2.97 -8.57 24.97
CA LEU A 63 4.25 -8.55 24.26
C LEU A 63 4.66 -7.12 23.97
N VAL A 64 5.93 -6.79 24.19
CA VAL A 64 6.50 -5.45 23.94
C VAL A 64 7.80 -5.53 23.13
N LEU A 65 8.07 -4.48 22.36
CA LEU A 65 9.34 -4.29 21.66
C LEU A 65 10.44 -3.87 22.63
N CYS A 66 11.57 -4.58 22.62
CA CYS A 66 12.74 -4.24 23.42
C CYS A 66 13.46 -2.99 22.87
N LYS A 67 13.73 -2.01 23.74
CA LYS A 67 14.40 -0.74 23.38
C LYS A 67 15.94 -0.79 23.49
N GLU A 68 16.50 -1.85 24.05
CA GLU A 68 17.85 -1.84 24.65
C GLU A 68 19.04 -1.94 23.67
N ASN A 69 18.80 -2.02 22.35
CA ASN A 69 19.87 -2.10 21.33
C ASN A 69 19.90 -0.91 20.33
N CYS A 70 19.17 0.18 20.57
CA CYS A 70 19.14 1.35 19.67
C CYS A 70 19.98 2.52 20.18
N THR A 71 21.29 2.31 20.38
CA THR A 71 22.23 3.40 20.73
C THR A 71 22.72 4.11 19.47
N GLY A 72 21.79 4.75 18.76
CA GLY A 72 22.03 5.55 17.57
C GLY A 72 20.85 6.49 17.33
N ASN A 73 21.12 7.79 17.13
CA ASN A 73 20.09 8.82 16.97
C ASN A 73 19.47 8.80 15.56
N GLU A 74 18.76 7.72 15.25
CA GLU A 74 17.86 7.66 14.09
C GLU A 74 16.52 7.10 14.55
N THR A 75 15.42 7.71 14.10
CA THR A 75 14.08 7.22 14.43
C THR A 75 13.79 6.01 13.56
N SER A 76 14.25 4.83 13.98
CA SER A 76 14.06 3.58 13.25
C SER A 76 12.57 3.26 13.13
N TYR A 77 12.02 3.49 11.93
CA TYR A 77 10.72 2.96 11.56
C TYR A 77 10.86 1.44 11.45
N PHE A 78 10.35 0.72 12.44
CA PHE A 78 10.41 -0.74 12.47
C PHE A 78 9.41 -1.33 11.47
N GLU A 79 9.86 -1.48 10.23
CA GLU A 79 9.13 -2.15 9.16
C GLU A 79 8.99 -3.64 9.47
N CYS A 80 7.76 -4.09 9.61
CA CYS A 80 7.42 -5.49 9.95
C CYS A 80 6.87 -6.25 8.73
N GLU A 81 7.20 -5.80 7.52
CA GLU A 81 6.86 -6.45 6.25
C GLU A 81 8.05 -6.37 5.29
N ASN A 82 8.92 -7.38 5.32
CA ASN A 82 9.70 -7.73 4.15
C ASN A 82 9.40 -9.20 3.79
N GLY A 83 8.77 -9.41 2.64
CA GLY A 83 8.31 -10.72 2.17
C GLY A 83 9.43 -11.65 1.68
N SER A 84 10.62 -11.55 2.27
CA SER A 84 11.79 -12.36 1.93
C SER A 84 11.74 -13.71 2.65
N GLU A 85 10.82 -14.56 2.23
CA GLU A 85 10.89 -15.99 2.56
C GLU A 85 12.02 -16.64 1.75
N ASN A 86 13.17 -16.82 2.41
CA ASN A 86 14.37 -17.52 1.94
C ASN A 86 14.08 -18.59 0.87
N ALA A 87 14.70 -18.43 -0.30
CA ALA A 87 14.62 -19.39 -1.39
C ALA A 87 15.29 -20.71 -0.98
N THR A 88 14.49 -21.74 -0.67
CA THR A 88 14.97 -23.11 -0.78
C THR A 88 15.19 -23.42 -2.25
N ASN A 89 16.45 -23.28 -2.65
CA ASN A 89 16.99 -23.51 -3.98
C ASN A 89 16.55 -24.88 -4.52
N ASP A 90 15.69 -24.90 -5.53
CA ASP A 90 15.45 -26.07 -6.38
C ASP A 90 15.66 -25.62 -7.84
N ASN A 91 16.74 -26.14 -8.42
CA ASN A 91 17.55 -25.40 -9.38
C ASN A 91 17.34 -25.98 -10.80
N THR A 92 16.67 -25.25 -11.70
CA THR A 92 16.83 -25.43 -13.15
C THR A 92 16.79 -24.11 -13.92
N ASN A 93 17.99 -23.55 -14.13
CA ASN A 93 18.46 -22.78 -15.29
C ASN A 93 17.94 -21.33 -15.56
N THR A 94 18.86 -20.37 -15.34
CA THR A 94 19.30 -19.28 -16.26
C THR A 94 18.22 -18.40 -16.93
N ASP A 95 18.18 -17.07 -16.76
CA ASP A 95 19.25 -16.11 -17.10
C ASP A 95 19.19 -14.77 -16.30
N GLU A 96 20.13 -13.87 -16.58
CA GLU A 96 20.51 -12.62 -15.88
C GLU A 96 19.39 -11.64 -15.45
N VAL A 97 19.45 -11.14 -14.21
CA VAL A 97 19.24 -9.72 -13.89
C VAL A 97 19.82 -9.33 -12.51
N SER A 98 20.49 -8.18 -12.49
CA SER A 98 21.15 -7.42 -11.40
C SER A 98 21.02 -7.85 -9.93
N GLU A 99 22.18 -7.88 -9.25
CA GLU A 99 22.29 -7.74 -7.79
C GLU A 99 21.55 -6.47 -7.30
N THR A 100 20.70 -6.64 -6.28
CA THR A 100 20.19 -5.55 -5.45
C THR A 100 20.34 -5.94 -3.99
N ASP A 101 20.83 -5.00 -3.17
CA ASP A 101 21.23 -5.26 -1.80
C ASP A 101 20.07 -5.79 -0.94
N ILE A 102 20.28 -6.95 -0.31
CA ILE A 102 19.33 -7.55 0.62
C ILE A 102 19.47 -6.80 1.95
N PRO A 103 18.41 -6.16 2.49
CA PRO A 103 18.46 -5.55 3.81
C PRO A 103 18.68 -6.64 4.87
N GLU A 104 19.66 -6.45 5.76
CA GLU A 104 19.96 -7.39 6.84
C GLU A 104 18.70 -7.63 7.72
N GLU A 105 18.45 -8.89 8.11
CA GLU A 105 17.32 -9.26 8.96
C GLU A 105 17.41 -8.52 10.32
N THR A 106 16.68 -7.40 10.44
CA THR A 106 16.56 -6.66 11.70
C THR A 106 15.78 -7.52 12.69
N ASN A 107 16.51 -8.20 13.57
CA ASN A 107 15.95 -9.13 14.54
C ASN A 107 15.07 -8.36 15.55
N ILE A 108 13.76 -8.38 15.33
CA ILE A 108 12.78 -7.74 16.21
C ILE A 108 12.76 -8.47 17.56
N LEU A 109 13.47 -7.91 18.55
CA LEU A 109 13.51 -8.43 19.90
C LEU A 109 12.19 -8.12 20.62
N VAL A 110 11.37 -9.16 20.83
CA VAL A 110 10.10 -9.09 21.55
C VAL A 110 10.22 -9.79 22.90
N LYS A 111 9.70 -9.15 23.95
CA LYS A 111 9.67 -9.66 25.33
C LYS A 111 8.23 -9.77 25.83
N VAL A 112 7.96 -10.82 26.61
CA VAL A 112 6.74 -10.93 27.43
C VAL A 112 6.90 -10.06 28.68
N VAL A 113 5.94 -9.18 28.93
CA VAL A 113 5.94 -8.25 30.08
C VAL A 113 5.71 -9.02 31.38
N ASN A 114 6.65 -8.91 32.32
CA ASN A 114 6.50 -9.45 33.68
C ASN A 114 6.00 -8.38 34.66
N GLU A 115 5.59 -8.77 35.87
CA GLU A 115 5.22 -7.81 36.91
C GLU A 115 6.32 -6.80 37.27
N GLU A 116 7.59 -7.21 37.12
CA GLU A 116 8.76 -6.37 37.38
C GLU A 116 8.88 -5.23 36.34
N ASP A 117 8.60 -5.53 35.07
CA ASP A 117 8.62 -4.56 33.96
C ASP A 117 7.52 -3.49 34.09
N ILE A 118 6.40 -3.84 34.72
CA ILE A 118 5.31 -2.89 35.03
C ILE A 118 5.71 -2.00 36.20
N LYS A 119 6.36 -2.56 37.23
CA LYS A 119 6.87 -1.82 38.38
C LYS A 119 8.01 -0.87 37.98
N SER A 120 8.79 -1.20 36.95
CA SER A 120 9.84 -0.31 36.41
C SER A 120 9.32 0.79 35.48
N GLY A 121 8.11 0.65 34.93
CA GLY A 121 7.47 1.65 34.07
C GLY A 121 8.19 1.90 32.72
N THR A 122 8.99 0.95 32.25
CA THR A 122 9.90 1.12 31.10
C THR A 122 9.19 1.10 29.73
N TYR A 123 8.00 0.49 29.68
CA TYR A 123 7.23 0.27 28.45
C TYR A 123 5.94 1.09 28.42
N SER A 124 5.64 1.70 27.28
CA SER A 124 4.37 2.38 26.99
C SER A 124 3.40 1.43 26.30
N VAL A 125 2.12 1.79 26.30
CA VAL A 125 1.09 1.12 25.48
C VAL A 125 1.40 1.19 23.97
N ASP A 126 2.16 2.21 23.54
CA ASP A 126 2.66 2.36 22.17
C ASP A 126 3.69 1.28 21.76
N ASP A 127 4.32 0.62 22.73
CA ASP A 127 5.32 -0.43 22.51
C ASP A 127 4.69 -1.85 22.43
N VAL A 128 3.38 -1.95 22.71
CA VAL A 128 2.65 -3.23 22.74
C VAL A 128 2.40 -3.75 21.34
N VAL A 129 2.81 -4.99 21.11
CA VAL A 129 2.66 -5.72 19.85
C VAL A 129 1.82 -6.99 20.05
N LEU A 130 1.21 -7.45 18.97
CA LEU A 130 0.60 -8.79 18.90
C LEU A 130 1.11 -9.53 17.65
N PRO A 131 1.23 -10.87 17.70
CA PRO A 131 1.86 -11.64 16.64
C PRO A 131 0.94 -11.85 15.43
N LEU A 132 1.51 -11.80 14.23
CA LEU A 132 0.95 -12.41 13.03
C LEU A 132 1.40 -13.88 13.02
N PRO A 133 0.48 -14.87 13.16
CA PRO A 133 0.84 -16.27 13.35
C PRO A 133 1.80 -16.81 12.29
N GLY A 134 2.85 -17.50 12.73
CA GLY A 134 3.88 -18.09 11.87
C GLY A 134 4.84 -19.00 12.65
N SER A 135 5.92 -19.43 12.02
CA SER A 135 6.91 -20.37 12.59
C SER A 135 7.84 -19.76 13.64
N ARG A 136 8.08 -18.44 13.62
CA ARG A 136 9.06 -17.74 14.47
C ARG A 136 8.41 -16.66 15.35
N VAL A 137 7.18 -16.87 15.80
CA VAL A 137 6.46 -15.94 16.68
C VAL A 137 6.18 -16.51 18.06
N ILE A 138 6.25 -15.64 19.06
CA ILE A 138 5.87 -15.90 20.44
C ILE A 138 4.45 -15.35 20.65
N TYR A 139 3.60 -16.09 21.37
CA TYR A 139 2.27 -15.63 21.76
C TYR A 139 2.31 -14.99 23.16
N PRO A 140 1.45 -13.98 23.43
CA PRO A 140 1.36 -13.37 24.76
C PRO A 140 0.97 -14.43 25.81
N SER A 141 1.50 -14.36 27.02
CA SER A 141 1.15 -15.32 28.10
C SER A 141 -0.27 -15.13 28.65
N ASN A 142 -0.97 -14.10 28.17
CA ASN A 142 -2.35 -13.77 28.53
C ASN A 142 -3.41 -14.63 27.82
N GLU A 143 -4.64 -14.51 28.30
CA GLU A 143 -5.84 -15.06 27.64
C GLU A 143 -6.00 -14.66 26.16
N ILE A 144 -5.31 -13.60 25.70
CA ILE A 144 -5.23 -13.20 24.29
C ILE A 144 -4.70 -14.35 23.42
N ALA A 145 -3.75 -15.16 23.90
CA ALA A 145 -3.27 -16.32 23.14
C ALA A 145 -4.36 -17.38 22.92
N LYS A 146 -5.32 -17.51 23.85
CA LYS A 146 -6.46 -18.42 23.67
C LYS A 146 -7.29 -18.00 22.46
N VAL A 147 -7.51 -16.70 22.24
CA VAL A 147 -8.25 -16.20 21.07
C VAL A 147 -7.62 -16.66 19.75
N TYR A 148 -6.29 -16.69 19.64
CA TYR A 148 -5.61 -17.23 18.46
C TYR A 148 -5.87 -18.73 18.30
N HIS A 149 -5.76 -19.51 19.37
CA HIS A 149 -5.97 -20.95 19.34
C HIS A 149 -7.44 -21.32 19.08
N ASP A 150 -8.39 -20.70 19.79
CA ASP A 150 -9.83 -20.95 19.69
C ASP A 150 -10.37 -20.65 18.28
N LEU A 151 -9.92 -19.55 17.66
CA LEU A 151 -10.30 -19.20 16.28
C LEU A 151 -9.68 -20.14 15.26
N ALA A 152 -8.38 -20.47 15.40
CA ALA A 152 -7.72 -21.39 14.49
C ALA A 152 -8.28 -22.81 14.58
N GLU A 153 -8.55 -23.32 15.80
CA GLU A 153 -9.14 -24.64 16.03
C GLU A 153 -10.57 -24.73 15.47
N LYS A 154 -11.37 -23.67 15.62
CA LYS A 154 -12.70 -23.56 15.00
C LYS A 154 -12.66 -23.71 13.48
N ASP A 155 -11.62 -23.18 12.83
CA ASP A 155 -11.40 -23.30 11.38
C ASP A 155 -10.61 -24.57 10.99
N GLY A 156 -10.28 -25.44 11.96
CA GLY A 156 -9.54 -26.71 11.74
C GLY A 156 -8.03 -26.54 11.52
N ILE A 157 -7.47 -25.37 11.84
CA ILE A 157 -6.07 -25.00 11.60
C ILE A 157 -5.27 -25.10 12.90
N LYS A 158 -4.17 -25.85 12.88
CA LYS A 158 -3.19 -25.85 13.97
C LYS A 158 -2.13 -24.78 13.73
N LEU A 159 -1.93 -23.88 14.69
CA LEU A 159 -0.93 -22.81 14.59
C LEU A 159 0.52 -23.29 14.81
N ALA A 160 0.71 -24.42 15.51
CA ALA A 160 2.03 -24.98 15.84
C ALA A 160 2.51 -26.09 14.90
N GLU A 161 1.62 -26.69 14.11
CA GLU A 161 1.90 -27.88 13.29
C GLU A 161 1.36 -27.71 11.87
N CYS A 162 2.19 -28.02 10.86
CA CYS A 162 1.76 -28.01 9.47
C CYS A 162 0.82 -29.20 9.19
N THR A 163 -0.49 -28.96 9.15
CA THR A 163 -1.49 -30.00 8.81
C THR A 163 -1.54 -30.32 7.31
N HIS A 164 -1.03 -29.43 6.46
CA HIS A 164 -1.04 -29.62 5.00
C HIS A 164 0.22 -30.29 4.45
N ASN A 165 0.04 -31.21 3.52
CA ASN A 165 1.12 -31.82 2.72
C ASN A 165 1.86 -30.80 1.80
N VAL A 166 1.30 -29.60 1.62
CA VAL A 166 1.86 -28.54 0.77
C VAL A 166 2.23 -27.36 1.65
N LYS A 167 3.52 -27.28 2.01
CA LYS A 167 4.08 -26.25 2.90
C LYS A 167 3.66 -24.84 2.51
N GLU A 168 3.67 -24.51 1.22
CA GLU A 168 3.37 -23.17 0.69
C GLU A 168 1.99 -22.60 1.08
N PHE A 169 1.02 -23.44 1.46
CA PHE A 169 -0.30 -22.97 1.93
C PHE A 169 -0.45 -23.04 3.47
N SER A 170 0.60 -23.44 4.19
CA SER A 170 0.58 -23.51 5.65
C SER A 170 1.05 -22.21 6.27
N ILE A 171 0.30 -21.73 7.26
CA ILE A 171 0.67 -20.59 8.11
C ILE A 171 2.02 -20.81 8.82
N THR A 172 2.36 -22.08 9.10
CA THR A 172 3.63 -22.50 9.73
C THR A 172 4.84 -22.46 8.79
N SER A 173 4.67 -22.22 7.49
CA SER A 173 5.79 -22.08 6.55
C SER A 173 6.29 -20.65 6.47
N MET A 174 5.43 -19.71 6.86
CA MET A 174 5.78 -18.30 6.98
C MET A 174 6.58 -18.09 8.27
N THR A 175 7.48 -17.12 8.29
CA THR A 175 8.16 -16.69 9.53
C THR A 175 7.14 -16.14 10.54
N GLY A 176 6.12 -15.44 10.05
CA GLY A 176 5.24 -14.62 10.88
C GLY A 176 5.90 -13.28 11.19
N GLY A 177 5.29 -12.49 12.08
CA GLY A 177 5.81 -11.19 12.46
C GLY A 177 5.10 -10.62 13.67
N TYR A 178 5.42 -9.37 14.01
CA TYR A 178 4.79 -8.64 15.11
C TYR A 178 4.23 -7.33 14.60
N ARG A 179 3.04 -6.95 15.05
CA ARG A 179 2.40 -5.69 14.66
C ARG A 179 1.95 -4.93 15.90
N ARG A 180 2.26 -3.64 15.95
CA ARG A 180 1.84 -2.73 17.03
C ARG A 180 0.32 -2.69 17.13
N VAL A 181 -0.19 -2.81 18.35
CA VAL A 181 -1.63 -2.78 18.64
C VAL A 181 -2.18 -1.36 18.50
N PHE A 182 -1.40 -0.38 18.94
CA PHE A 182 -1.74 1.03 18.92
C PHE A 182 -0.73 1.81 18.07
N GLN A 183 -1.22 2.74 17.25
CA GLN A 183 -0.40 3.58 16.41
C GLN A 183 -0.92 5.02 16.46
N LYS A 184 -0.03 5.96 16.76
CA LYS A 184 -0.32 7.40 16.74
C LYS A 184 0.12 7.98 15.39
N PRO A 185 -0.73 8.77 14.70
CA PRO A 185 -0.30 9.57 13.56
C PRO A 185 0.73 10.62 14.00
N LYS A 186 1.66 10.94 13.10
CA LYS A 186 2.60 12.07 13.23
C LYS A 186 2.07 13.27 12.46
N GLU A 187 2.55 14.48 12.80
CA GLU A 187 2.22 15.73 12.09
C GLU A 187 0.71 15.91 11.84
N PHE A 188 -0.12 15.72 12.87
CA PHE A 188 -1.57 15.80 12.73
C PHE A 188 -2.05 17.27 12.72
N GLU A 189 -2.53 17.71 11.55
CA GLU A 189 -3.15 19.02 11.33
C GLU A 189 -4.60 18.84 10.85
N TRP A 190 -5.49 19.75 11.23
CA TRP A 190 -6.88 19.72 10.78
C TRP A 190 -7.47 21.12 10.61
N GLU A 191 -8.45 21.23 9.72
CA GLU A 191 -9.12 22.47 9.35
C GLU A 191 -10.60 22.18 9.06
N LEU A 192 -11.50 23.07 9.51
CA LEU A 192 -12.92 23.00 9.16
C LEU A 192 -13.22 24.01 8.05
N LEU A 193 -13.72 23.51 6.92
CA LEU A 193 -14.02 24.29 5.72
C LEU A 193 -15.52 24.35 5.49
N SER A 194 -16.07 25.55 5.34
CA SER A 194 -17.44 25.75 4.87
C SER A 194 -17.48 25.71 3.34
N TYR A 195 -18.34 24.87 2.76
CA TYR A 195 -18.56 24.80 1.32
C TYR A 195 -20.06 24.87 0.97
N THR A 196 -20.37 25.23 -0.27
CA THR A 196 -21.75 25.26 -0.80
C THR A 196 -21.93 24.31 -1.96
N ASP A 197 -20.91 24.19 -2.83
CA ASP A 197 -20.89 23.30 -3.99
C ASP A 197 -20.14 22.01 -3.64
N GLY A 198 -20.84 20.87 -3.67
CA GLY A 198 -20.27 19.56 -3.40
C GLY A 198 -19.38 19.00 -4.52
N THR A 199 -19.31 19.65 -5.69
CA THR A 199 -18.44 19.26 -6.81
C THR A 199 -17.07 19.94 -6.77
N GLN A 200 -16.92 21.01 -5.99
CA GLN A 200 -15.68 21.77 -5.87
C GLN A 200 -14.63 21.01 -5.04
N PRO A 201 -13.41 20.77 -5.56
CA PRO A 201 -12.31 20.20 -4.78
C PRO A 201 -11.91 21.12 -3.62
N LEU A 202 -11.90 20.58 -2.38
CA LEU A 202 -11.53 21.31 -1.16
C LEU A 202 -10.04 21.23 -0.80
N VAL A 203 -9.27 20.47 -1.58
CA VAL A 203 -7.82 20.27 -1.41
C VAL A 203 -7.18 20.34 -2.80
N GLU A 204 -6.06 21.07 -2.90
CA GLU A 204 -5.30 21.18 -4.15
C GLU A 204 -4.51 19.89 -4.40
N THR A 205 -4.47 19.44 -5.65
CA THR A 205 -3.62 18.31 -6.05
C THR A 205 -2.21 18.78 -6.40
N ASP A 206 -1.24 17.87 -6.38
CA ASP A 206 0.13 18.14 -6.86
C ASP A 206 0.15 18.74 -8.28
N TRP A 207 -0.79 18.31 -9.13
CA TRP A 207 -0.95 18.83 -10.48
C TRP A 207 -1.41 20.30 -10.49
N ASP A 208 -2.34 20.68 -9.62
CA ASP A 208 -2.81 22.07 -9.50
C ASP A 208 -1.67 23.00 -9.06
N ILE A 209 -0.85 22.54 -8.11
CA ILE A 209 0.32 23.26 -7.60
C ILE A 209 1.36 23.44 -8.73
N ILE A 210 1.65 22.38 -9.49
CA ILE A 210 2.56 22.43 -10.64
C ILE A 210 2.04 23.37 -11.73
N ALA A 211 0.76 23.27 -12.09
CA ALA A 211 0.14 24.10 -13.12
C ALA A 211 0.19 25.59 -12.77
N LYS A 212 -0.11 25.96 -11.51
CA LYS A 212 0.04 27.33 -11.00
C LYS A 212 1.50 27.80 -11.04
N SER A 213 2.45 26.93 -10.70
CA SER A 213 3.89 27.24 -10.77
C SER A 213 4.37 27.50 -12.20
N MET A 214 3.91 26.71 -13.18
CA MET A 214 4.21 26.89 -14.60
C MET A 214 3.64 28.21 -15.14
N GLN A 215 2.38 28.54 -14.82
CA GLN A 215 1.76 29.80 -15.23
C GLN A 215 2.49 31.01 -14.61
N ASN A 216 2.82 30.96 -13.33
CA ASN A 216 3.60 32.00 -12.65
C ASN A 216 5.02 32.16 -13.23
N SER A 217 5.60 31.09 -13.79
CA SER A 217 6.90 31.13 -14.45
C SER A 217 6.84 31.77 -15.84
N GLN A 218 5.76 31.53 -16.61
CA GLN A 218 5.54 32.21 -17.89
C GLN A 218 5.26 33.71 -17.73
N VAL A 219 4.47 34.10 -16.71
CA VAL A 219 4.17 35.52 -16.43
C VAL A 219 5.42 36.31 -15.99
N LYS A 220 6.36 35.67 -15.26
CA LYS A 220 7.66 36.27 -14.92
C LYS A 220 8.63 36.39 -16.11
N GLY A 221 8.36 35.72 -17.23
CA GLY A 221 9.13 35.85 -18.47
C GLY A 221 8.80 37.10 -19.29
N SER A 222 7.73 37.83 -18.93
CA SER A 222 7.20 38.95 -19.74
C SER A 222 7.27 40.33 -19.08
N GLU A 223 8.23 40.58 -18.18
CA GLU A 223 8.54 41.94 -17.71
C GLU A 223 10.02 42.34 -17.91
N SER A 224 10.25 43.17 -18.94
CA SER A 224 11.38 44.08 -19.13
C SER A 224 12.82 43.52 -19.33
N VAL A 225 13.20 43.38 -20.60
CA VAL A 225 14.48 43.95 -21.09
C VAL A 225 14.22 44.77 -22.36
N LYS A 226 14.10 46.10 -22.21
CA LYS A 226 14.32 47.04 -23.33
C LYS A 226 15.77 47.49 -23.30
N GLY A 227 16.63 46.78 -24.04
CA GLY A 227 18.00 47.17 -24.33
C GLY A 227 18.27 46.88 -25.80
N LYS A 228 18.60 47.91 -26.59
CA LYS A 228 18.89 47.76 -28.01
C LYS A 228 20.26 47.11 -28.18
N ASP A 229 20.37 46.19 -29.12
CA ASP A 229 21.40 46.26 -30.16
C ASP A 229 20.88 45.59 -31.43
N GLU A 230 20.89 46.34 -32.53
CA GLU A 230 20.52 45.86 -33.86
C GLU A 230 21.78 45.42 -34.61
N VAL A 231 21.87 44.14 -34.97
CA VAL A 231 22.47 43.75 -36.26
C VAL A 231 21.56 42.68 -36.87
N ALA A 232 20.90 43.04 -37.97
CA ALA A 232 20.04 42.15 -38.73
C ALA A 232 20.81 41.37 -39.81
N ILE A 233 20.06 40.63 -40.62
CA ILE A 233 20.42 39.79 -41.79
C ILE A 233 20.56 38.31 -41.40
N GLY A 234 19.83 37.38 -42.01
CA GLY A 234 18.85 37.53 -43.08
C GLY A 234 18.62 36.20 -43.81
N ILE A 235 17.36 35.82 -43.95
CA ILE A 235 16.90 34.55 -44.57
C ILE A 235 17.35 34.44 -46.04
N ILE A 236 17.69 33.22 -46.50
CA ILE A 236 17.37 32.67 -47.85
C ILE A 236 17.67 31.15 -47.88
N ALA A 237 17.02 30.42 -48.80
CA ALA A 237 16.86 28.95 -48.82
C ALA A 237 17.92 28.17 -49.64
N ASP A 238 17.76 26.83 -49.64
CA ASP A 238 18.31 25.78 -50.55
C ASP A 238 18.58 26.20 -52.02
N PRO A 239 19.44 25.50 -52.83
CA PRO A 239 19.78 24.04 -52.77
C PRO A 239 21.23 23.58 -53.20
N LYS A 240 21.51 22.26 -53.11
CA LYS A 240 22.41 21.41 -53.97
C LYS A 240 23.86 21.88 -54.25
N ASN A 241 24.94 21.13 -53.93
CA ASN A 241 25.53 19.98 -54.68
C ASN A 241 27.01 19.79 -54.17
N VAL A 242 27.85 18.77 -54.51
CA VAL A 242 27.76 17.33 -54.86
C VAL A 242 29.19 16.76 -54.97
N GLU A 243 29.48 15.54 -54.47
CA GLU A 243 30.48 14.54 -54.96
C GLU A 243 30.32 13.28 -54.06
N ALA A 244 29.81 12.12 -54.53
CA ALA A 244 30.39 11.10 -55.43
C ALA A 244 31.42 10.17 -54.72
N GLU A 245 31.39 8.85 -54.83
CA GLU A 245 30.51 7.88 -55.55
C GLU A 245 29.82 6.90 -54.54
N ASN A 246 29.27 5.69 -54.82
CA ASN A 246 29.10 4.88 -56.04
C ASN A 246 27.78 4.04 -55.99
N LYS A 247 27.81 2.75 -56.36
CA LYS A 247 26.69 1.80 -56.58
C LYS A 247 27.15 0.38 -56.15
N HIS A 248 26.38 -0.69 -55.95
CA HIS A 248 25.01 -1.18 -56.29
C HIS A 248 24.56 -2.15 -55.13
N ASP A 249 23.34 -2.68 -54.95
CA ASP A 249 22.10 -2.67 -55.77
C ASP A 249 20.79 -2.88 -54.93
N GLN A 250 19.72 -3.31 -55.61
CA GLN A 250 18.29 -3.41 -55.29
C GLN A 250 17.82 -4.38 -54.14
N GLU A 251 17.17 -3.79 -53.12
CA GLU A 251 15.72 -3.88 -52.74
C GLU A 251 14.85 -5.15 -52.95
N PRO A 252 13.68 -5.28 -52.25
CA PRO A 252 13.23 -4.58 -51.03
C PRO A 252 12.64 -5.50 -49.92
N GLY A 253 12.85 -5.11 -48.66
CA GLY A 253 12.03 -5.53 -47.52
C GLY A 253 11.26 -4.32 -46.98
N ALA A 254 9.95 -4.44 -46.81
CA ALA A 254 9.09 -3.32 -46.37
C ALA A 254 8.64 -3.49 -44.90
N GLU A 255 9.20 -2.67 -44.01
CA GLU A 255 8.59 -2.36 -42.72
C GLU A 255 7.81 -1.04 -42.82
N PRO A 256 6.55 -0.98 -42.37
CA PRO A 256 5.84 0.28 -42.19
C PRO A 256 6.08 0.84 -40.78
N ASP A 257 6.72 2.00 -40.75
CA ASP A 257 6.82 2.91 -39.61
C ASP A 257 5.42 3.36 -39.14
N TYR A 258 5.14 3.30 -37.83
CA TYR A 258 3.80 3.57 -37.28
C TYR A 258 3.55 5.07 -37.10
N LYS A 259 2.95 5.67 -38.13
CA LYS A 259 2.38 7.02 -38.05
C LYS A 259 1.16 7.09 -37.14
N ASP A 260 1.11 8.18 -36.36
CA ASP A 260 -0.08 8.96 -35.99
C ASP A 260 -1.43 8.21 -35.97
N ILE A 261 -1.74 7.55 -34.85
CA ILE A 261 -3.13 7.26 -34.51
C ILE A 261 -3.66 8.38 -33.61
N ILE A 262 -4.24 9.39 -34.25
CA ILE A 262 -5.12 10.36 -33.59
C ILE A 262 -6.35 9.59 -33.11
N ILE A 263 -6.37 9.19 -31.84
CA ILE A 263 -7.60 8.73 -31.19
C ILE A 263 -8.43 9.98 -30.89
N SER A 264 -9.30 10.31 -31.83
CA SER A 264 -10.33 11.32 -31.66
C SER A 264 -11.12 11.05 -30.38
N ARG A 265 -11.11 12.02 -29.47
CA ARG A 265 -11.91 12.06 -28.25
C ARG A 265 -13.37 11.75 -28.59
N GLU A 266 -13.89 10.62 -28.12
CA GLU A 266 -15.32 10.33 -28.23
C GLU A 266 -16.10 11.41 -27.46
N VAL A 267 -16.90 12.16 -28.21
CA VAL A 267 -17.78 13.19 -27.68
C VAL A 267 -19.04 12.49 -27.18
N SER A 268 -19.08 12.20 -25.89
CA SER A 268 -20.34 11.88 -25.21
C SER A 268 -21.15 13.17 -25.02
N GLN A 269 -21.87 13.58 -26.06
CA GLN A 269 -23.16 14.24 -25.88
C GLN A 269 -24.12 13.23 -25.24
N SER A 270 -25.04 13.57 -24.35
CA SER A 270 -25.59 14.91 -24.04
C SER A 270 -25.79 15.10 -22.54
N GLU A 271 -25.60 16.34 -22.08
CA GLU A 271 -26.09 16.81 -20.80
C GLU A 271 -27.63 16.79 -20.81
N GLU A 272 -28.25 16.11 -19.84
CA GLU A 272 -29.61 16.46 -19.42
C GLU A 272 -29.48 17.59 -18.40
N ASP A 273 -29.73 18.82 -18.85
CA ASP A 273 -29.94 19.98 -17.98
C ASP A 273 -31.15 19.70 -17.06
N LEU A 274 -30.90 19.15 -15.87
CA LEU A 274 -31.84 19.28 -14.76
C LEU A 274 -31.39 20.45 -13.88
N ASP A 275 -31.95 21.62 -14.19
CA ASP A 275 -32.00 22.76 -13.28
C ASP A 275 -32.69 22.34 -11.98
N SER A 276 -31.86 21.90 -11.04
CA SER A 276 -32.18 21.84 -9.63
C SER A 276 -31.22 22.76 -8.91
N SER A 277 -31.52 24.06 -9.02
CA SER A 277 -31.13 25.11 -8.09
C SER A 277 -31.69 24.87 -6.67
N THR A 278 -31.45 23.67 -6.16
CA THR A 278 -31.58 23.30 -4.76
C THR A 278 -30.56 24.16 -4.03
N SER A 279 -31.03 25.09 -3.20
CA SER A 279 -30.16 25.89 -2.35
C SER A 279 -29.53 24.97 -1.30
N GLN A 280 -28.45 24.26 -1.67
CA GLN A 280 -27.61 23.52 -0.75
C GLN A 280 -27.09 24.53 0.29
N GLY A 281 -27.60 24.40 1.52
CA GLY A 281 -27.13 25.20 2.64
C GLY A 281 -25.63 24.98 2.84
N SER A 282 -24.96 25.94 3.48
CA SER A 282 -23.53 25.80 3.75
C SER A 282 -23.26 24.52 4.53
N GLN A 283 -22.53 23.61 3.90
CA GLN A 283 -22.05 22.36 4.46
C GLN A 283 -20.67 22.57 5.09
N MET A 284 -20.27 21.65 5.96
CA MET A 284 -19.00 21.68 6.66
C MET A 284 -18.19 20.43 6.32
N ALA A 285 -16.95 20.64 5.87
CA ALA A 285 -15.97 19.58 5.62
C ALA A 285 -14.86 19.62 6.67
N LEU A 286 -14.34 18.45 7.04
CA LEU A 286 -13.16 18.30 7.86
C LEU A 286 -11.97 17.90 6.98
N LYS A 287 -11.04 18.83 6.78
CA LYS A 287 -9.75 18.58 6.14
C LYS A 287 -8.74 18.14 7.20
N MET A 288 -7.95 17.12 6.90
CA MET A 288 -6.93 16.56 7.79
C MET A 288 -5.65 16.28 7.01
N SER A 289 -4.51 16.53 7.64
CA SER A 289 -3.19 16.10 7.20
C SER A 289 -2.52 15.32 8.33
N PHE A 290 -1.91 14.18 8.03
CA PHE A 290 -1.15 13.39 9.00
C PHE A 290 -0.27 12.34 8.33
N THR A 291 0.85 12.03 8.97
CA THR A 291 1.82 11.01 8.54
C THR A 291 1.59 9.70 9.30
N LEU A 292 1.52 8.58 8.57
CA LEU A 292 1.45 7.22 9.15
C LEU A 292 2.69 6.41 8.78
N PRO A 293 3.14 5.46 9.63
CA PRO A 293 4.13 4.46 9.23
C PRO A 293 3.62 3.54 8.11
N ALA A 294 4.55 2.76 7.53
CA ALA A 294 4.21 1.64 6.66
C ALA A 294 3.22 0.66 7.31
N SER A 295 2.48 -0.07 6.49
CA SER A 295 1.50 -1.10 6.90
C SER A 295 0.38 -0.58 7.84
N CYS A 296 0.13 0.74 7.81
CA CYS A 296 -0.95 1.41 8.54
C CYS A 296 -2.00 1.96 7.56
N TYR A 297 -3.26 1.99 7.97
CA TYR A 297 -4.38 2.39 7.10
C TYR A 297 -5.05 3.67 7.60
N ALA A 298 -5.00 4.74 6.80
CA ALA A 298 -5.64 6.02 7.11
C ALA A 298 -7.15 5.89 7.38
N THR A 299 -7.83 4.96 6.70
CA THR A 299 -9.24 4.63 6.94
C THR A 299 -9.51 4.20 8.38
N MET A 300 -8.57 3.55 9.08
CA MET A 300 -8.74 3.16 10.49
C MET A 300 -8.60 4.35 11.45
N ALA A 301 -7.75 5.33 11.14
CA ALA A 301 -7.67 6.58 11.90
C ALA A 301 -8.96 7.42 11.73
N VAL A 302 -9.45 7.53 10.49
CA VAL A 302 -10.73 8.21 10.20
C VAL A 302 -11.91 7.49 10.84
N ARG A 303 -11.90 6.15 10.87
CA ARG A 303 -12.90 5.33 11.57
C ARG A 303 -12.98 5.65 13.05
N GLU A 304 -11.84 5.77 13.71
CA GLU A 304 -11.74 6.05 15.14
C GLU A 304 -12.25 7.47 15.46
N LEU A 305 -11.91 8.45 14.61
CA LEU A 305 -12.36 9.83 14.74
C LEU A 305 -13.87 9.98 14.53
N LEU A 306 -14.42 9.38 13.47
CA LEU A 306 -15.84 9.50 13.10
C LEU A 306 -16.76 8.51 13.84
N ARG A 307 -16.20 7.56 14.61
CA ARG A 307 -16.93 6.46 15.29
C ARG A 307 -17.90 5.69 14.39
N SER A 308 -17.64 5.69 13.09
CA SER A 308 -18.55 5.25 12.02
C SER A 308 -18.04 4.01 11.29
N SER A 309 -18.91 3.26 10.61
CA SER A 309 -18.47 2.10 9.81
C SER A 309 -17.77 2.55 8.53
N THR A 310 -16.59 2.00 8.23
CA THR A 310 -15.89 2.22 6.95
C THR A 310 -16.36 1.30 5.82
N SER A 311 -17.49 0.61 5.98
CA SER A 311 -18.03 -0.27 4.93
C SER A 311 -18.63 0.55 3.79
N VAL A 312 -18.36 0.14 2.55
CA VAL A 312 -18.90 0.80 1.34
C VAL A 312 -20.43 0.87 1.38
N ALA A 313 -21.10 -0.16 1.90
CA ALA A 313 -22.55 -0.17 2.05
C ALA A 313 -23.06 0.92 3.01
N TYR A 314 -22.36 1.16 4.13
CA TYR A 314 -22.72 2.21 5.08
C TYR A 314 -22.50 3.61 4.48
N HIS A 315 -21.36 3.83 3.83
CA HIS A 315 -21.09 5.11 3.16
C HIS A 315 -22.06 5.38 1.99
N LYS A 316 -22.53 4.36 1.27
CA LYS A 316 -23.61 4.52 0.28
C LYS A 316 -24.92 4.97 0.94
N SER A 317 -25.33 4.32 2.03
CA SER A 317 -26.56 4.72 2.74
C SER A 317 -26.54 6.15 3.28
N LEU A 318 -25.35 6.68 3.64
CA LEU A 318 -25.20 8.08 4.05
C LEU A 318 -25.40 9.08 2.91
N ASN A 319 -25.13 8.69 1.66
CA ASN A 319 -25.33 9.54 0.48
C ASN A 319 -26.77 9.46 -0.08
N GLU A 320 -27.55 8.46 0.36
CA GLU A 320 -28.95 8.23 0.01
C GLU A 320 -29.92 8.82 1.07
N SER A 321 -29.38 9.49 2.10
CA SER A 321 -30.10 10.07 3.25
C SER A 321 -30.31 11.59 3.13
#